data_AF-A0A353RH97-F1
#
_entry.id   AF-A0A353RH97-F1
#
_cell.length_a   1.000
_cell.length_b   1.000
_cell.length_c   1.000
_cell.angle_alpha   90.00
_cell.angle_beta   90.00
_cell.angle_gamma   90.00
#
_symmetry.space_group_name_H-M   'P 1'
#
loop_
_entity.id
_entity.type
_entity.pdbx_description
1 polymer ?
#
loop_
_entity_poly.entity_id
_entity_poly.type
_entity_poly.pdbx_seq_one_letter_code
_entity_poly.pdbx_strand_id
1 'polypeptide(L)'
;MTWMRLTMGGAAFAQNPIVQTMYTADPAPMVWNDRLYLYTTHDADGSTWFTMDNWRLYSTNDMVNWTDHGVVLSYTDFEWAKGDAWAAQCIERGGKFYMYVPVISRENNRGAIGVAVGDSPLGPFHDPLGKPLAQTDWGDIDPTVFVDDNGQAYLYWGNPNLYYVKLNEDMISFEGNIVKVPLTEESFGKREGDPQRNTLYEEGPWLYKRNKLYYLFWPGGPLPEHIGYSTSHSPEGPWKYGGVVMPAQGRAFTNHPAVIDFRGKTYFFYHNGALPGGGGFT
;
A
#
# COMPACT_ATOMS: atom_id res chain seq x y z
N MET A 1 -6.94 56.07 -11.32
CA MET A 1 -6.30 55.37 -10.17
C MET A 1 -6.27 53.90 -10.52
N THR A 2 -5.15 53.41 -11.02
CA THR A 2 -5.02 52.06 -11.61
C THR A 2 -4.37 51.17 -10.55
N TRP A 3 -5.11 50.20 -10.01
CA TRP A 3 -4.56 49.25 -9.05
C TRP A 3 -3.84 48.13 -9.82
N MET A 4 -2.52 48.15 -9.76
CA MET A 4 -1.66 47.06 -10.23
C MET A 4 -1.68 45.97 -9.16
N ARG A 5 -2.45 44.90 -9.38
CA ARG A 5 -2.36 43.68 -8.57
C ARG A 5 -1.07 42.95 -8.93
N LEU A 6 -0.08 43.04 -8.05
CA LEU A 6 1.10 42.21 -8.08
C LEU A 6 0.75 40.87 -7.39
N THR A 7 0.38 39.85 -8.16
CA THR A 7 0.34 38.48 -7.64
C THR A 7 1.77 37.94 -7.64
N MET A 8 2.46 38.01 -6.50
CA MET A 8 3.64 37.18 -6.25
C MET A 8 3.18 35.73 -6.11
N GLY A 9 3.28 34.94 -7.17
CA GLY A 9 3.17 33.48 -7.10
C GLY A 9 4.46 32.91 -6.51
N GLY A 10 4.55 32.86 -5.19
CA GLY A 10 5.61 32.09 -4.53
C GLY A 10 5.38 30.59 -4.75
N ALA A 11 6.45 29.83 -4.97
CA ALA A 11 6.38 28.37 -4.94
C ALA A 11 6.03 27.93 -3.51
N ALA A 12 4.82 27.40 -3.31
CA ALA A 12 4.46 26.74 -2.07
C ALA A 12 5.03 25.31 -2.10
N PHE A 13 5.77 24.94 -1.05
CA PHE A 13 6.25 23.58 -0.84
C PHE A 13 5.33 22.89 0.17
N ALA A 14 4.89 21.67 -0.14
CA ALA A 14 4.23 20.83 0.84
C ALA A 14 5.24 20.45 1.93
N GLN A 15 4.86 20.58 3.20
CA GLN A 15 5.66 20.10 4.32
C GLN A 15 5.24 18.68 4.67
N ASN A 16 6.22 17.80 4.93
CA ASN A 16 5.95 16.48 5.49
C ASN A 16 5.79 16.58 7.03
N PRO A 17 4.92 15.78 7.65
CA PRO A 17 3.93 14.89 7.03
C PRO A 17 2.79 15.64 6.33
N ILE A 18 2.25 15.09 5.24
CA ILE A 18 1.20 15.72 4.41
C ILE A 18 -0.15 15.85 5.13
N VAL A 19 -0.40 14.98 6.11
CA VAL A 19 -1.53 15.06 7.03
C VAL A 19 -0.97 15.37 8.41
N GLN A 20 -1.48 16.43 9.04
CA GLN A 20 -0.99 16.91 10.35
C GLN A 20 -2.02 16.81 11.47
N THR A 21 -3.22 16.34 11.14
CA THR A 21 -4.39 16.30 12.03
C THR A 21 -4.81 14.89 12.43
N MET A 22 -4.17 13.86 11.86
CA MET A 22 -4.44 12.45 12.10
C MET A 22 -3.15 11.67 11.95
N TYR A 23 -3.03 10.56 12.67
CA TYR A 23 -2.00 9.56 12.45
C TYR A 23 -2.41 8.64 11.29
N THR A 24 -1.59 8.59 10.25
CA THR A 24 -1.86 7.81 9.04
C THR A 24 -0.61 7.05 8.63
N ALA A 25 -0.77 5.76 8.37
CA ALA A 25 0.27 4.84 7.92
C ALA A 25 -0.09 4.24 6.54
N ASP A 26 0.80 3.39 6.02
CA ASP A 26 0.57 2.53 4.86
C ASP A 26 -0.06 3.24 3.65
N PRO A 27 0.62 4.24 3.07
CA PRO A 27 0.07 5.04 1.99
C PRO A 27 -0.09 4.23 0.70
N ALA A 28 -1.26 4.31 0.07
CA ALA A 28 -1.53 3.70 -1.23
C ALA A 28 -2.16 4.72 -2.20
N PRO A 29 -1.34 5.40 -3.03
CA PRO A 29 -1.82 6.36 -4.00
C PRO A 29 -2.39 5.69 -5.25
N MET A 30 -3.43 6.29 -5.80
CA MET A 30 -4.06 5.95 -7.08
C MET A 30 -4.34 7.24 -7.85
N VAL A 31 -3.99 7.27 -9.14
CA VAL A 31 -4.34 8.39 -10.02
C VAL A 31 -5.56 8.02 -10.84
N TRP A 32 -6.59 8.87 -10.80
CA TRP A 32 -7.78 8.71 -11.62
C TRP A 32 -8.36 10.08 -11.97
N ASN A 33 -8.74 10.28 -13.25
CA ASN A 33 -9.28 11.54 -13.78
C ASN A 33 -8.50 12.80 -13.34
N ASP A 34 -7.19 12.84 -13.65
CA ASP A 34 -6.27 13.96 -13.37
C ASP A 34 -6.13 14.40 -11.91
N ARG A 35 -6.56 13.52 -10.98
CA ARG A 35 -6.46 13.70 -9.53
C ARG A 35 -5.76 12.49 -8.91
N LEU A 36 -4.95 12.74 -7.89
CA LEU A 36 -4.35 11.71 -7.06
C LEU A 36 -5.20 11.51 -5.81
N TYR A 37 -5.54 10.26 -5.53
CA TYR A 37 -6.23 9.76 -4.35
C TYR A 37 -5.20 9.00 -3.51
N LEU A 38 -5.14 9.27 -2.22
CA LEU A 38 -4.22 8.62 -1.29
C LEU A 38 -5.04 7.93 -0.22
N TYR A 39 -5.14 6.61 -0.32
CA TYR A 39 -5.69 5.77 0.73
C TYR A 39 -4.62 5.56 1.79
N THR A 40 -5.02 5.57 3.06
CA THR A 40 -4.12 5.29 4.17
C THR A 40 -4.84 4.41 5.18
N THR A 41 -4.08 3.69 5.97
CA THR A 41 -4.58 3.21 7.25
C THR A 41 -4.69 4.38 8.24
N HIS A 42 -5.26 4.11 9.42
CA HIS A 42 -5.47 5.10 10.47
C HIS A 42 -5.13 4.49 11.83
N ASP A 43 -4.04 4.99 12.40
CA ASP A 43 -3.61 4.62 13.75
C ASP A 43 -4.42 5.41 14.79
N ALA A 44 -4.98 4.71 15.77
CA ALA A 44 -5.72 5.36 16.85
C ALA A 44 -4.83 6.23 17.74
N ASP A 45 -5.34 7.39 18.15
CA ASP A 45 -4.64 8.32 19.04
C ASP A 45 -4.13 7.65 20.33
N GLY A 46 -2.84 7.84 20.63
CA GLY A 46 -2.23 7.33 21.87
C GLY A 46 -2.14 5.81 21.95
N SER A 47 -2.29 5.11 20.82
CA SER A 47 -2.20 3.65 20.79
C SER A 47 -0.80 3.14 21.13
N THR A 48 -0.75 2.01 21.83
CA THR A 48 0.48 1.26 22.13
C THR A 48 0.57 -0.05 21.34
N TRP A 49 -0.31 -0.21 20.37
CA TRP A 49 -0.46 -1.35 19.47
C TRP A 49 -0.99 -0.88 18.12
N PHE A 50 -1.03 -1.75 17.11
CA PHE A 50 -1.70 -1.45 15.84
C PHE A 50 -3.23 -1.45 16.03
N THR A 51 -3.78 -0.35 16.56
CA THR A 51 -5.22 -0.18 16.75
C THR A 51 -5.77 0.57 15.54
N MET A 52 -6.22 -0.19 14.55
CA MET A 52 -6.60 0.32 13.23
C MET A 52 -7.99 -0.22 12.85
N ASP A 53 -8.98 0.66 12.80
CA ASP A 53 -10.38 0.27 12.59
C ASP A 53 -10.88 0.54 11.15
N ASN A 54 -10.19 1.43 10.44
CA ASN A 54 -10.68 1.96 9.17
C ASN A 54 -9.57 2.49 8.26
N TRP A 55 -9.92 2.67 7.00
CA TRP A 55 -9.11 3.32 5.99
C TRP A 55 -9.63 4.72 5.68
N ARG A 56 -8.70 5.66 5.57
CA ARG A 56 -8.99 7.05 5.23
C ARG A 56 -8.60 7.37 3.80
N LEU A 57 -9.17 8.45 3.27
CA LEU A 57 -8.86 8.91 1.93
C LEU A 57 -8.56 10.42 1.90
N TYR A 58 -7.45 10.75 1.27
CA TYR A 58 -7.08 12.12 0.92
C TYR A 58 -6.96 12.25 -0.59
N SER A 59 -7.02 13.46 -1.12
CA SER A 59 -6.75 13.65 -2.55
C SER A 59 -6.25 15.04 -2.90
N THR A 60 -5.54 15.13 -4.02
CA THR A 60 -4.89 16.35 -4.48
C THR A 60 -4.83 16.41 -6.00
N ASN A 61 -4.77 17.62 -6.55
CA ASN A 61 -4.49 17.88 -7.96
C ASN A 61 -3.13 18.57 -8.17
N ASP A 62 -2.43 18.96 -7.11
CA ASP A 62 -1.20 19.76 -7.18
C ASP A 62 -0.07 19.28 -6.25
N MET A 63 -0.33 18.24 -5.44
CA MET A 63 0.60 17.65 -4.47
C MET A 63 0.97 18.57 -3.30
N VAL A 64 0.22 19.65 -3.11
CA VAL A 64 0.40 20.61 -2.01
C VAL A 64 -0.88 20.73 -1.20
N ASN A 65 -2.01 20.90 -1.87
CA ASN A 65 -3.32 21.06 -1.25
C ASN A 65 -4.05 19.70 -1.24
N TRP A 66 -4.32 19.19 -0.05
CA TRP A 66 -4.97 17.91 0.17
C TRP A 66 -6.39 18.10 0.71
N THR A 67 -7.35 17.40 0.13
CA THR A 67 -8.72 17.29 0.62
C THR A 67 -8.86 15.99 1.41
N ASP A 68 -9.22 16.09 2.69
CA ASP A 68 -9.62 14.95 3.53
C ASP A 68 -11.07 14.56 3.21
N HIS A 69 -11.28 13.29 2.85
CA HIS A 69 -12.60 12.71 2.58
C HIS A 69 -13.14 11.86 3.73
N GLY A 70 -12.38 11.76 4.83
CA GLY A 70 -12.73 10.96 5.99
C GLY A 70 -12.49 9.47 5.78
N VAL A 71 -13.26 8.68 6.53
CA VAL A 71 -13.28 7.22 6.45
C VAL A 71 -14.07 6.79 5.23
N VAL A 72 -13.49 5.93 4.39
CA VAL A 72 -14.15 5.41 3.18
C VAL A 72 -14.50 3.93 3.26
N LEU A 73 -13.87 3.20 4.17
CA LEU A 73 -14.09 1.77 4.42
C LEU A 73 -13.62 1.44 5.84
N SER A 74 -14.28 0.49 6.51
CA SER A 74 -13.91 -0.04 7.82
C SER A 74 -13.84 -1.56 7.78
N TYR A 75 -13.06 -2.21 8.67
CA TYR A 75 -13.04 -3.68 8.69
C TYR A 75 -14.43 -4.26 9.01
N THR A 76 -15.26 -3.52 9.75
CA THR A 76 -16.64 -3.93 10.10
C THR A 76 -17.59 -3.99 8.90
N ASP A 77 -17.21 -3.45 7.75
CA ASP A 77 -17.97 -3.57 6.51
C ASP A 77 -17.85 -4.98 5.89
N PHE A 78 -16.95 -5.81 6.42
CA PHE A 78 -16.80 -7.22 6.08
C PHE A 78 -17.30 -8.09 7.24
N GLU A 79 -18.42 -8.80 7.07
CA GLU A 79 -19.02 -9.61 8.15
C GLU A 79 -18.07 -10.69 8.70
N TRP A 80 -17.19 -11.20 7.84
CA TRP A 80 -16.19 -12.22 8.17
C TRP A 80 -14.92 -11.65 8.82
N ALA A 81 -14.74 -10.33 8.85
CA ALA A 81 -13.57 -9.69 9.46
C ALA A 81 -13.75 -9.48 10.96
N LYS A 82 -12.66 -9.67 11.70
CA LYS A 82 -12.59 -9.54 13.16
C LYS A 82 -12.03 -8.19 13.60
N GLY A 83 -11.10 -7.62 12.84
CA GLY A 83 -10.36 -6.41 13.18
C GLY A 83 -9.19 -6.17 12.24
N ASP A 84 -8.35 -5.20 12.62
CA ASP A 84 -7.04 -4.92 12.03
C ASP A 84 -7.12 -4.42 10.57
N ALA A 85 -7.58 -3.18 10.40
CA ALA A 85 -7.61 -2.50 9.09
C ALA A 85 -6.20 -2.10 8.63
N TRP A 86 -5.38 -3.09 8.25
CA TRP A 86 -3.98 -2.96 7.84
C TRP A 86 -3.82 -2.47 6.39
N ALA A 87 -2.57 -2.36 5.90
CA ALA A 87 -2.19 -1.72 4.63
C ALA A 87 -3.04 -2.16 3.43
N ALA A 88 -3.80 -1.24 2.84
CA ALA A 88 -4.69 -1.53 1.71
C ALA A 88 -4.22 -0.85 0.42
N GLN A 89 -4.57 -1.39 -0.74
CA GLN A 89 -4.38 -0.71 -2.02
C GLN A 89 -5.67 -0.70 -2.85
N CYS A 90 -5.99 0.47 -3.43
CA CYS A 90 -7.09 0.63 -4.35
C CYS A 90 -6.61 0.78 -5.81
N ILE A 91 -7.38 0.23 -6.75
CA ILE A 91 -7.17 0.38 -8.18
C ILE A 91 -8.50 0.54 -8.92
N GLU A 92 -8.49 1.32 -10.00
CA GLU A 92 -9.62 1.44 -10.91
C GLU A 92 -9.50 0.44 -12.06
N ARG A 93 -10.62 -0.21 -12.41
CA ARG A 93 -10.75 -0.98 -13.65
C ARG A 93 -12.19 -0.98 -14.13
N GLY A 94 -12.41 -0.61 -15.39
CA GLY A 94 -13.74 -0.72 -16.02
C GLY A 94 -14.82 0.17 -15.40
N GLY A 95 -14.45 1.32 -14.82
CA GLY A 95 -15.36 2.24 -14.15
C GLY A 95 -15.74 1.83 -12.73
N LYS A 96 -15.08 0.81 -12.17
CA LYS A 96 -15.21 0.37 -10.77
C LYS A 96 -13.88 0.51 -10.04
N PHE A 97 -13.97 0.64 -8.73
CA PHE A 97 -12.83 0.78 -7.83
C PHE A 97 -12.76 -0.43 -6.90
N TYR A 98 -11.60 -1.07 -6.86
CA TYR A 98 -11.36 -2.29 -6.11
C TYR A 98 -10.33 -1.99 -5.03
N MET A 99 -10.76 -2.04 -3.77
CA MET A 99 -9.90 -1.84 -2.62
C MET A 99 -9.58 -3.20 -1.99
N TYR A 100 -8.33 -3.65 -2.16
CA TYR A 100 -7.82 -4.87 -1.54
C TYR A 100 -7.35 -4.55 -0.14
N VAL A 101 -7.86 -5.31 0.84
CA VAL A 101 -7.64 -5.03 2.26
C VAL A 101 -7.15 -6.28 2.97
N PRO A 102 -6.10 -6.19 3.80
CA PRO A 102 -5.75 -7.23 4.75
C PRO A 102 -6.45 -6.99 6.08
N VAL A 103 -7.07 -8.03 6.62
CA VAL A 103 -7.75 -8.02 7.93
C VAL A 103 -7.59 -9.37 8.62
N ILE A 104 -7.81 -9.41 9.93
CA ILE A 104 -7.91 -10.70 10.64
C ILE A 104 -9.28 -11.32 10.39
N SER A 105 -9.30 -12.56 9.87
CA SER A 105 -10.52 -13.33 9.64
C SER A 105 -11.09 -13.93 10.94
N ARG A 106 -12.42 -13.89 11.08
CA ARG A 106 -13.15 -14.59 12.16
C ARG A 106 -13.08 -16.10 12.05
N GLU A 107 -12.88 -16.64 10.84
CA GLU A 107 -12.93 -18.08 10.59
C GLU A 107 -11.81 -18.82 11.34
N ASN A 108 -10.61 -18.25 11.35
CA ASN A 108 -9.42 -18.92 11.88
C ASN A 108 -8.49 -18.01 12.70
N ASN A 109 -8.85 -16.74 12.94
CA ASN A 109 -8.01 -15.74 13.63
C ASN A 109 -6.66 -15.48 12.94
N ARG A 110 -6.61 -15.54 11.60
CA ARG A 110 -5.41 -15.27 10.82
C ARG A 110 -5.64 -14.19 9.77
N GLY A 111 -4.56 -13.63 9.25
CA GLY A 111 -4.61 -12.67 8.14
C GLY A 111 -5.36 -13.25 6.94
N ALA A 112 -6.05 -12.39 6.22
CA ALA A 112 -6.78 -12.71 5.01
C ALA A 112 -6.87 -11.46 4.13
N ILE A 113 -6.83 -11.66 2.82
CA ILE A 113 -7.03 -10.60 1.84
C ILE A 113 -8.50 -10.57 1.44
N GLY A 114 -9.18 -9.46 1.73
CA GLY A 114 -10.50 -9.10 1.21
C GLY A 114 -10.40 -8.18 0.00
N VAL A 115 -11.54 -7.98 -0.67
CA VAL A 115 -11.71 -6.96 -1.70
C VAL A 115 -13.06 -6.28 -1.50
N ALA A 116 -13.09 -4.94 -1.50
CA ALA A 116 -14.32 -4.17 -1.57
C ALA A 116 -14.43 -3.44 -2.91
N VAL A 117 -15.66 -3.24 -3.37
CA VAL A 117 -15.98 -2.62 -4.67
C VAL A 117 -16.76 -1.33 -4.47
N GLY A 118 -16.38 -0.29 -5.20
CA GLY A 118 -17.07 1.00 -5.23
C GLY A 118 -17.29 1.51 -6.65
N ASP A 119 -18.28 2.39 -6.80
CA ASP A 119 -18.60 3.08 -8.07
C ASP A 119 -17.83 4.39 -8.25
N SER A 120 -17.10 4.80 -7.22
CA SER A 120 -16.28 6.01 -7.20
C SER A 120 -15.03 5.77 -6.34
N PRO A 121 -13.96 6.58 -6.49
CA PRO A 121 -12.79 6.45 -5.63
C PRO A 121 -13.11 6.76 -4.16
N LEU A 122 -14.22 7.47 -3.90
CA LEU A 122 -14.70 7.80 -2.55
C LEU A 122 -15.61 6.70 -1.96
N GLY A 123 -15.88 5.63 -2.71
CA GLY A 123 -16.93 4.67 -2.36
C GLY A 123 -18.35 5.16 -2.71
N PRO A 124 -19.39 4.73 -1.97
CA PRO A 124 -19.31 3.77 -0.87
C PRO A 124 -18.77 2.43 -1.37
N PHE A 125 -17.85 1.85 -0.60
CA PHE A 125 -17.32 0.52 -0.86
C PHE A 125 -18.21 -0.54 -0.19
N HIS A 126 -18.31 -1.72 -0.79
CA HIS A 126 -19.01 -2.88 -0.22
C HIS A 126 -18.23 -4.17 -0.48
N ASP A 127 -18.35 -5.16 0.40
CA ASP A 127 -17.84 -6.51 0.19
C ASP A 127 -18.75 -7.27 -0.81
N PRO A 128 -18.28 -7.59 -2.03
CA PRO A 128 -19.09 -8.32 -2.99
C PRO A 128 -19.03 -9.84 -2.78
N LEU A 129 -18.08 -10.35 -1.98
CA LEU A 129 -17.81 -11.78 -1.84
C LEU A 129 -18.45 -12.38 -0.59
N GLY A 130 -18.55 -11.59 0.49
CA GLY A 130 -18.98 -12.08 1.81
C GLY A 130 -17.99 -13.08 2.43
N LYS A 131 -16.77 -13.15 1.91
CA LYS A 131 -15.68 -14.04 2.34
C LYS A 131 -14.32 -13.48 1.88
N PRO A 132 -13.19 -13.96 2.43
CA PRO A 132 -11.87 -13.64 1.89
C PRO A 132 -11.72 -13.94 0.40
N LEU A 133 -11.02 -13.07 -0.32
CA LEU A 133 -10.54 -13.33 -1.68
C LEU A 133 -9.41 -14.36 -1.65
N ALA A 134 -8.43 -14.16 -0.76
CA ALA A 134 -7.32 -15.07 -0.56
C ALA A 134 -7.06 -15.25 0.94
N GLN A 135 -6.81 -16.49 1.33
CA GLN A 135 -6.41 -16.84 2.67
C GLN A 135 -5.55 -18.12 2.63
N THR A 136 -4.34 -18.02 3.15
CA THR A 136 -3.34 -19.09 3.27
C THR A 136 -3.17 -19.46 4.74
N ASP A 137 -1.95 -19.41 5.26
CA ASP A 137 -1.65 -19.70 6.65
C ASP A 137 -1.78 -18.44 7.51
N TRP A 138 -0.69 -17.71 7.75
CA TRP A 138 -0.68 -16.58 8.70
C TRP A 138 -0.35 -15.24 8.04
N GLY A 139 0.38 -15.29 6.93
CA GLY A 139 1.11 -14.16 6.39
C GLY A 139 0.35 -13.37 5.34
N ASP A 140 -0.98 -13.40 5.33
CA ASP A 140 -1.77 -12.75 4.30
C ASP A 140 -2.06 -11.29 4.68
N ILE A 141 -1.06 -10.44 4.45
CA ILE A 141 -1.10 -8.99 4.71
C ILE A 141 -0.55 -8.20 3.52
N ASP A 142 -0.80 -6.90 3.49
CA ASP A 142 -0.20 -5.92 2.57
C ASP A 142 -0.38 -6.25 1.08
N PRO A 143 -1.63 -6.35 0.59
CA PRO A 143 -1.89 -6.53 -0.83
C PRO A 143 -1.39 -5.35 -1.66
N THR A 144 -0.66 -5.67 -2.74
CA THR A 144 -0.43 -4.75 -3.84
C THR A 144 -1.02 -5.26 -5.14
N VAL A 145 -1.72 -4.39 -5.86
CA VAL A 145 -2.39 -4.70 -7.12
C VAL A 145 -1.82 -3.90 -8.27
N PHE A 146 -1.66 -4.55 -9.41
CA PHE A 146 -1.13 -3.97 -10.63
C PHE A 146 -1.85 -4.54 -11.85
N VAL A 147 -2.24 -3.69 -12.81
CA VAL A 147 -2.77 -4.10 -14.12
C VAL A 147 -1.69 -3.82 -15.17
N ASP A 148 -1.22 -4.86 -15.84
CA ASP A 148 -0.17 -4.76 -16.84
C ASP A 148 -0.71 -4.26 -18.19
N ASP A 149 0.20 -3.85 -19.08
CA ASP A 149 -0.14 -3.29 -20.41
C ASP A 149 -0.94 -4.27 -21.29
N ASN A 150 -0.85 -5.57 -21.01
CA ASN A 150 -1.61 -6.62 -21.71
C ASN A 150 -3.01 -6.86 -21.10
N GLY A 151 -3.39 -6.13 -20.06
CA GLY A 151 -4.67 -6.26 -19.35
C GLY A 151 -4.68 -7.30 -18.23
N GLN A 152 -3.61 -8.07 -18.02
CA GLN A 152 -3.51 -9.01 -16.91
C GLN A 152 -3.33 -8.25 -15.60
N ALA A 153 -4.19 -8.54 -14.62
CA ALA A 153 -4.06 -8.02 -13.27
C ALA A 153 -3.30 -9.01 -12.37
N TYR A 154 -2.46 -8.48 -11.49
CA TYR A 154 -1.65 -9.21 -10.52
C TYR A 154 -1.96 -8.67 -9.13
N LEU A 155 -2.09 -9.58 -8.16
CA LEU A 155 -2.21 -9.26 -6.74
C LEU A 155 -1.07 -9.96 -6.00
N TYR A 156 -0.19 -9.18 -5.37
CA TYR A 156 0.92 -9.65 -4.54
C TYR A 156 0.64 -9.34 -3.07
N TRP A 157 1.17 -10.12 -2.13
CA TRP A 157 1.04 -9.85 -0.69
C TRP A 157 2.01 -10.68 0.15
N GLY A 158 2.23 -10.27 1.41
CA GLY A 158 2.50 -11.20 2.51
C GLY A 158 3.75 -10.99 3.37
N ASN A 159 3.74 -11.61 4.56
CA ASN A 159 4.82 -11.60 5.58
C ASN A 159 4.83 -12.94 6.37
N PRO A 160 5.94 -13.68 6.49
CA PRO A 160 7.29 -13.38 5.98
C PRO A 160 7.49 -13.85 4.55
N ASN A 161 6.49 -14.49 3.96
CA ASN A 161 6.54 -15.02 2.61
C ASN A 161 5.84 -14.06 1.65
N LEU A 162 6.35 -13.96 0.43
CA LEU A 162 5.72 -13.22 -0.65
C LEU A 162 4.93 -14.16 -1.56
N TYR A 163 3.69 -13.81 -1.84
CA TYR A 163 2.78 -14.56 -2.70
C TYR A 163 2.24 -13.68 -3.82
N TYR A 164 1.73 -14.31 -4.89
CA TYR A 164 0.90 -13.62 -5.86
C TYR A 164 -0.14 -14.54 -6.53
N VAL A 165 -1.14 -13.91 -7.13
CA VAL A 165 -2.08 -14.52 -8.08
C VAL A 165 -2.26 -13.64 -9.31
N LYS A 166 -2.75 -14.25 -10.39
CA LYS A 166 -3.31 -13.56 -11.55
C LYS A 166 -4.80 -13.37 -11.33
N LEU A 167 -5.23 -12.13 -11.15
CA LEU A 167 -6.65 -11.83 -11.02
C LEU A 167 -7.36 -12.01 -12.36
N ASN A 168 -8.61 -12.44 -12.30
CA ASN A 168 -9.51 -12.42 -13.44
C ASN A 168 -9.90 -10.97 -13.79
N GLU A 169 -10.53 -10.76 -14.95
CA GLU A 169 -10.93 -9.42 -15.39
C GLU A 169 -11.95 -8.75 -14.45
N ASP A 170 -12.70 -9.54 -13.68
CA ASP A 170 -13.69 -9.07 -12.69
C ASP A 170 -13.05 -8.44 -11.44
N MET A 171 -11.73 -8.62 -11.26
CA MET A 171 -10.91 -8.14 -10.13
C MET A 171 -11.32 -8.69 -8.75
N ILE A 172 -12.28 -9.61 -8.69
CA ILE A 172 -12.82 -10.20 -7.46
C ILE A 172 -12.68 -11.72 -7.42
N SER A 173 -12.02 -12.30 -8.42
CA SER A 173 -11.66 -13.71 -8.46
C SER A 173 -10.29 -13.92 -9.09
N PHE A 174 -9.72 -15.10 -8.90
CA PHE A 174 -8.54 -15.58 -9.61
C PHE A 174 -8.69 -17.07 -9.89
N GLU A 175 -8.01 -17.55 -10.92
CA GLU A 175 -7.90 -18.97 -11.22
C GLU A 175 -6.47 -19.47 -10.99
N GLY A 176 -6.34 -20.76 -10.68
CA GLY A 176 -5.07 -21.41 -10.41
C GLY A 176 -4.65 -21.32 -8.94
N ASN A 177 -3.36 -21.59 -8.70
CA ASN A 177 -2.81 -21.67 -7.36
C ASN A 177 -2.19 -20.33 -6.95
N ILE A 178 -2.26 -20.04 -5.65
CA ILE A 178 -1.45 -19.00 -5.02
C ILE A 178 0.02 -19.37 -5.21
N VAL A 179 0.78 -18.49 -5.87
CA VAL A 179 2.19 -18.73 -6.18
C VAL A 179 3.05 -18.11 -5.10
N LYS A 180 3.85 -18.94 -4.40
CA LYS A 180 4.88 -18.46 -3.48
C LYS A 180 6.11 -18.02 -4.27
N VAL A 181 6.52 -16.76 -4.12
CA VAL A 181 7.74 -16.24 -4.73
C VAL A 181 8.96 -16.79 -4.00
N PRO A 182 9.97 -17.33 -4.71
CA PRO A 182 11.22 -17.73 -4.08
C PRO A 182 11.95 -16.53 -3.47
N LEU A 183 12.03 -16.49 -2.14
CA LEU A 183 12.83 -15.51 -1.42
C LEU A 183 14.30 -15.97 -1.39
N THR A 184 15.09 -15.49 -2.36
CA THR A 184 16.53 -15.81 -2.47
C THR A 184 17.40 -14.58 -2.21
N GLU A 185 18.67 -14.77 -1.87
CA GLU A 185 19.64 -13.68 -1.73
C GLU A 185 19.79 -12.86 -3.02
N GLU A 186 19.72 -13.51 -4.19
CA GLU A 186 19.77 -12.82 -5.49
C GLU A 186 18.54 -11.94 -5.71
N SER A 187 17.37 -12.35 -5.22
CA SER A 187 16.11 -11.65 -5.41
C SER A 187 15.85 -10.56 -4.38
N PHE A 188 16.24 -10.75 -3.12
CA PHE A 188 15.84 -9.89 -1.99
C PHE A 188 17.01 -9.51 -1.06
N GLY A 189 18.25 -9.74 -1.48
CA GLY A 189 19.42 -9.48 -0.65
C GLY A 189 19.55 -10.47 0.51
N LYS A 190 20.74 -10.55 1.10
CA LYS A 190 21.04 -11.46 2.21
C LYS A 190 20.77 -10.79 3.55
N ARG A 191 20.11 -11.50 4.47
CA ARG A 191 20.02 -11.14 5.89
C ARG A 191 20.95 -12.03 6.69
N GLU A 192 21.74 -11.42 7.56
CA GLU A 192 22.61 -12.12 8.51
C GLU A 192 21.89 -12.33 9.84
N GLY A 193 22.19 -13.42 10.53
CA GLY A 193 21.76 -13.63 11.92
C GLY A 193 20.37 -14.23 12.12
N ASP A 194 19.60 -14.47 11.06
CA ASP A 194 18.30 -15.16 11.12
C ASP A 194 18.21 -16.28 10.07
N PRO A 195 18.47 -17.55 10.45
CA PRO A 195 18.39 -18.68 9.51
C PRO A 195 16.98 -18.96 8.98
N GLN A 196 15.93 -18.48 9.66
CA GLN A 196 14.53 -18.65 9.22
C GLN A 196 14.11 -17.54 8.25
N ARG A 197 14.79 -16.38 8.30
CA ARG A 197 14.60 -15.24 7.40
C ARG A 197 15.93 -14.81 6.79
N ASN A 198 16.49 -15.63 5.92
CA ASN A 198 17.81 -15.39 5.32
C ASN A 198 17.85 -14.29 4.23
N THR A 199 16.72 -13.64 3.93
CA THR A 199 16.64 -12.51 3.00
C THR A 199 16.17 -11.23 3.68
N LEU A 200 16.37 -10.07 3.07
CA LEU A 200 16.00 -8.80 3.69
C LEU A 200 14.48 -8.56 3.69
N TYR A 201 13.69 -9.20 2.82
CA TYR A 201 12.23 -9.00 2.70
C TYR A 201 11.48 -9.17 4.04
N GLU A 202 10.65 -8.19 4.39
CA GLU A 202 9.70 -8.26 5.51
C GLU A 202 8.26 -8.44 5.04
N GLU A 203 7.71 -7.41 4.39
CA GLU A 203 6.28 -7.25 4.10
C GLU A 203 6.03 -6.23 2.97
N GLY A 204 4.90 -5.50 3.00
CA GLY A 204 4.65 -4.26 2.24
C GLY A 204 5.06 -4.25 0.77
N PRO A 205 4.79 -5.29 -0.04
CA PRO A 205 5.17 -5.28 -1.44
C PRO A 205 4.47 -4.12 -2.16
N TRP A 206 5.18 -3.43 -3.05
CA TRP A 206 4.57 -2.46 -3.98
C TRP A 206 5.05 -2.74 -5.40
N LEU A 207 4.13 -3.20 -6.26
CA LEU A 207 4.43 -3.53 -7.65
C LEU A 207 4.22 -2.31 -8.56
N TYR A 208 5.26 -1.94 -9.28
CA TYR A 208 5.29 -0.78 -10.17
C TYR A 208 6.01 -1.11 -11.47
N LYS A 209 5.68 -0.42 -12.56
CA LYS A 209 6.32 -0.62 -13.87
C LYS A 209 6.77 0.72 -14.44
N ARG A 210 8.01 0.78 -14.93
CA ARG A 210 8.55 1.92 -15.65
C ARG A 210 9.45 1.48 -16.79
N ASN A 211 9.26 2.04 -17.99
CA ASN A 211 10.11 1.77 -19.16
C ASN A 211 10.33 0.26 -19.43
N LYS A 212 9.27 -0.54 -19.34
CA LYS A 212 9.29 -2.02 -19.52
C LYS A 212 10.07 -2.81 -18.46
N LEU A 213 10.46 -2.17 -17.36
CA LEU A 213 11.04 -2.83 -16.20
C LEU A 213 10.01 -2.81 -15.06
N TYR A 214 9.80 -3.97 -14.44
CA TYR A 214 8.98 -4.11 -13.24
C TYR A 214 9.86 -3.90 -12.02
N TYR A 215 9.32 -3.19 -11.05
CA TYR A 215 9.90 -2.90 -9.75
C TYR A 215 8.99 -3.46 -8.69
N LEU A 216 9.55 -4.21 -7.76
CA LEU A 216 8.89 -4.62 -6.54
C LEU A 216 9.62 -3.95 -5.38
N PHE A 217 9.00 -2.95 -4.78
CA PHE A 217 9.50 -2.34 -3.54
C PHE A 217 8.97 -3.13 -2.35
N TRP A 218 9.71 -3.12 -1.24
CA TRP A 218 9.34 -3.86 -0.04
C TRP A 218 10.09 -3.30 1.17
N PRO A 219 9.45 -3.19 2.35
CA PRO A 219 10.12 -3.01 3.62
C PRO A 219 11.06 -4.17 3.91
N GLY A 220 12.25 -3.84 4.37
CA GLY A 220 13.34 -4.76 4.60
C GLY A 220 13.84 -4.67 6.04
N GLY A 221 14.06 -5.84 6.63
CA GLY A 221 14.58 -6.00 7.98
C GLY A 221 16.11 -6.13 8.05
N PRO A 222 16.68 -6.21 9.27
CA PRO A 222 15.97 -6.18 10.56
C PRO A 222 15.37 -4.81 10.87
N LEU A 223 14.48 -4.75 11.86
CA LEU A 223 13.89 -3.50 12.33
C LEU A 223 14.97 -2.54 12.89
N PRO A 224 14.82 -1.21 12.70
CA PRO A 224 13.73 -0.56 11.98
C PRO A 224 13.83 -0.77 10.45
N GLU A 225 12.68 -0.91 9.80
CA GLU A 225 12.57 -1.22 8.38
C GLU A 225 13.17 -0.14 7.49
N HIS A 226 14.02 -0.57 6.54
CA HIS A 226 14.37 0.22 5.36
C HIS A 226 13.44 -0.16 4.20
N ILE A 227 13.46 0.56 3.08
CA ILE A 227 12.79 0.10 1.85
C ILE A 227 13.84 -0.36 0.87
N GLY A 228 13.77 -1.65 0.52
CA GLY A 228 14.49 -2.26 -0.58
C GLY A 228 13.66 -2.27 -1.86
N TYR A 229 14.31 -2.60 -2.97
CA TYR A 229 13.61 -2.90 -4.21
C TYR A 229 14.29 -4.02 -4.98
N SER A 230 13.48 -4.71 -5.78
CA SER A 230 13.92 -5.72 -6.73
C SER A 230 13.33 -5.40 -8.11
N THR A 231 13.99 -5.86 -9.17
CA THR A 231 13.55 -5.62 -10.55
C THR A 231 13.39 -6.90 -11.34
N SER A 232 12.53 -6.87 -12.35
CA SER A 232 12.37 -7.96 -13.29
C SER A 232 11.89 -7.47 -14.65
N HIS A 233 12.08 -8.28 -15.69
CA HIS A 233 11.51 -8.07 -17.03
C HIS A 233 10.11 -8.68 -17.18
N SER A 234 9.58 -9.30 -16.12
CA SER A 234 8.25 -9.88 -16.04
C SER A 234 7.61 -9.47 -14.72
N PRO A 235 6.28 -9.26 -14.65
CA PRO A 235 5.61 -8.98 -13.39
C PRO A 235 5.69 -10.16 -12.40
N GLU A 236 6.05 -11.36 -12.89
CA GLU A 236 6.11 -12.62 -12.14
C GLU A 236 7.53 -12.95 -11.63
N GLY A 237 8.53 -12.13 -11.96
CA GLY A 237 9.93 -12.45 -11.77
C GLY A 237 10.56 -13.24 -12.93
N PRO A 238 11.77 -13.81 -12.76
CA PRO A 238 12.55 -13.81 -11.53
C PRO A 238 12.95 -12.40 -11.12
N TRP A 239 12.92 -12.14 -9.81
CA TRP A 239 13.30 -10.87 -9.23
C TRP A 239 14.80 -10.80 -9.00
N LYS A 240 15.38 -9.61 -9.21
CA LYS A 240 16.79 -9.31 -8.92
C LYS A 240 16.89 -8.13 -7.98
N TYR A 241 17.58 -8.32 -6.85
CA TYR A 241 17.76 -7.29 -5.84
C TYR A 241 18.48 -6.06 -6.42
N GLY A 242 17.91 -4.88 -6.18
CA GLY A 242 18.40 -3.59 -6.66
C GLY A 242 19.08 -2.73 -5.61
N GLY A 243 18.92 -3.05 -4.32
CA GLY A 243 19.48 -2.30 -3.21
C GLY A 243 18.43 -1.62 -2.32
N VAL A 244 18.92 -0.81 -1.39
CA VAL A 244 18.09 0.04 -0.52
C VAL A 244 17.79 1.35 -1.23
N VAL A 245 16.51 1.72 -1.34
CA VAL A 245 16.06 2.99 -1.92
C VAL A 245 15.76 4.04 -0.85
N MET A 246 15.38 3.62 0.36
CA MET A 246 15.11 4.50 1.48
C MET A 246 15.59 3.86 2.79
N PRO A 247 16.39 4.55 3.62
CA PRO A 247 16.74 4.05 4.95
C PRO A 247 15.53 4.12 5.90
N ALA A 248 15.65 3.53 7.10
CA ALA A 248 14.63 3.67 8.14
C ALA A 248 14.29 5.14 8.44
N GLN A 249 13.00 5.39 8.77
CA GLN A 249 12.46 6.74 8.84
C GLN A 249 11.98 7.13 10.24
N GLY A 250 12.59 8.19 10.79
CA GLY A 250 12.09 8.85 11.99
C GLY A 250 11.99 7.93 13.21
N ARG A 251 10.84 7.98 13.89
CA ARG A 251 10.56 7.22 15.12
C ARG A 251 9.73 5.95 14.89
N ALA A 252 9.31 5.70 13.65
CA ALA A 252 8.58 4.48 13.31
C ALA A 252 9.58 3.32 13.19
N PHE A 253 9.20 2.14 13.65
CA PHE A 253 9.97 0.93 13.40
C PHE A 253 9.58 0.28 12.07
N THR A 254 8.36 0.50 11.58
CA THR A 254 7.92 0.11 10.24
C THR A 254 8.20 1.21 9.20
N ASN A 255 8.24 0.81 7.94
CA ASN A 255 8.19 1.72 6.80
C ASN A 255 7.35 1.06 5.69
N HIS A 256 6.65 1.83 4.85
CA HIS A 256 5.76 1.24 3.84
C HIS A 256 5.85 1.99 2.51
N PRO A 257 6.27 1.36 1.40
CA PRO A 257 6.46 2.03 0.13
C PRO A 257 5.17 2.23 -0.64
N ALA A 258 5.10 3.38 -1.32
CA ALA A 258 4.20 3.54 -2.46
C ALA A 258 4.84 4.41 -3.54
N VAL A 259 4.80 3.96 -4.79
CA VAL A 259 5.36 4.67 -5.94
C VAL A 259 4.30 4.91 -7.00
N ILE A 260 4.14 6.18 -7.41
CA ILE A 260 3.14 6.58 -8.40
C ILE A 260 3.67 7.68 -9.30
N ASP A 261 3.32 7.62 -10.58
CA ASP A 261 3.55 8.73 -11.51
C ASP A 261 2.33 9.65 -11.55
N PHE A 262 2.55 10.94 -11.35
CA PHE A 262 1.51 11.96 -11.41
C PHE A 262 2.04 13.25 -12.03
N ARG A 263 1.36 13.74 -13.07
CA ARG A 263 1.69 15.01 -13.75
C ARG A 263 3.16 15.13 -14.18
N GLY A 264 3.70 14.04 -14.75
CA GLY A 264 5.07 14.00 -15.28
C GLY A 264 6.18 13.89 -14.23
N LYS A 265 5.82 13.66 -12.96
CA LYS A 265 6.76 13.39 -11.87
C LYS A 265 6.46 12.02 -11.27
N THR A 266 7.49 11.41 -10.69
CA THR A 266 7.37 10.18 -9.90
C THR A 266 7.42 10.56 -8.42
N TYR A 267 6.45 10.12 -7.65
CA TYR A 267 6.34 10.37 -6.21
C TYR A 267 6.57 9.07 -5.44
N PHE A 268 7.22 9.19 -4.29
CA PHE A 268 7.48 8.11 -3.36
C PHE A 268 6.81 8.47 -2.04
N PHE A 269 5.74 7.76 -1.70
CA PHE A 269 5.04 7.86 -0.44
C PHE A 269 5.61 6.86 0.56
N TYR A 270 5.60 7.28 1.82
CA TYR A 270 6.09 6.53 2.97
C TYR A 270 5.46 7.12 4.24
N HIS A 271 5.63 6.47 5.39
CA HIS A 271 5.23 7.03 6.68
C HIS A 271 6.42 7.22 7.63
N ASN A 272 6.21 8.00 8.68
CA ASN A 272 7.13 8.10 9.81
C ASN A 272 6.37 8.54 11.07
N GLY A 273 6.99 8.42 12.25
CA GLY A 273 6.45 8.93 13.51
C GLY A 273 6.84 10.40 13.80
N ALA A 274 6.75 11.32 12.81
CA ALA A 274 7.21 12.70 12.98
C ALA A 274 6.17 13.66 13.60
N LEU A 275 4.88 13.31 13.60
CA LEU A 275 3.85 14.12 14.24
C LEU A 275 4.06 14.19 15.77
N PRO A 276 3.60 15.27 16.44
CA PRO A 276 3.66 15.34 17.90
C PRO A 276 2.89 14.17 18.53
N GLY A 277 3.59 13.31 19.28
CA GLY A 277 3.02 12.08 19.84
C GLY A 277 3.21 10.83 18.96
N GLY A 278 3.66 11.00 17.70
CA GLY A 278 3.93 9.92 16.76
C GLY A 278 5.14 9.05 17.13
N GLY A 279 5.10 7.80 16.66
CA GLY A 279 5.98 6.69 17.00
C GLY A 279 5.79 5.51 16.05
N GLY A 280 5.81 4.30 16.58
CA GLY A 280 5.64 3.07 15.78
C GLY A 280 4.23 2.49 15.75
N PHE A 281 3.29 3.10 16.49
CA PHE A 281 1.88 2.67 16.59
C PHE A 281 0.89 3.84 16.40
N THR A 282 1.44 5.00 16.02
CA THR A 282 0.82 6.33 15.91
C THR A 282 1.71 7.15 15.00
#